data_AF-A0A9E5RTQ7-F1
#
_entry.id   AF-A0A9E5RTQ7-F1
#
_cell.length_a   1.000
_cell.length_b   1.000
_cell.length_c   1.000
_cell.angle_alpha   90.00
_cell.angle_beta   90.00
_cell.angle_gamma   90.00
#
_symmetry.space_group_name_H-M   'P 1'
#
loop_
_entity.id
_entity.type
_entity.pdbx_description
1 polymer ?
#
loop_
_entity_poly.entity_id
_entity_poly.type
_entity_poly.pdbx_seq_one_letter_code
_entity_poly.pdbx_strand_id
1 'polypeptide(L)'
;MFLVTGATGDLGHRIVKRLREEEKPVRAFVRLTSRYAELENRGAQIFVGDLLKERDIQKACQGIRYVISTHGANESGGGTAETLDYRANIDLIDAAKASGVEHFVFISVLGSDRGYEDAPTFKAKRAVENYLQASGLNYTILRPSGFASNLVPLAERFKQSGIYFTIGDLRIRSSIVSTDDLARIAIDSVAIEAARNQIFAVGGPEVIERGNIPKIFEQIFNQEPIVINPPIGAVDGIRTVVGFFNSEAKQALGTFRTLLSNEFYCTAAEIERLESVFNMRMETLDSYIRRDVPPA
;
A
#
# COMPACT_ATOMS: atom_id res chain seq x y z
N MET A 1 7.71 1.49 21.38
CA MET A 1 6.32 1.65 20.90
C MET A 1 6.34 1.97 19.41
N PHE A 2 5.43 1.41 18.63
CA PHE A 2 5.23 1.73 17.21
C PHE A 2 4.24 2.89 17.04
N LEU A 3 4.43 3.72 16.03
CA LEU A 3 3.43 4.63 15.48
C LEU A 3 3.07 4.15 14.07
N VAL A 4 1.78 3.94 13.81
CA VAL A 4 1.27 3.62 12.47
C VAL A 4 0.40 4.77 11.99
N THR A 5 0.80 5.43 10.90
CA THR A 5 -0.05 6.40 10.19
C THR A 5 -0.77 5.70 9.04
N GLY A 6 -1.98 6.14 8.68
CA GLY A 6 -2.83 5.37 7.77
C GLY A 6 -3.42 4.11 8.41
N ALA A 7 -3.50 4.09 9.75
CA ALA A 7 -3.87 2.92 10.55
C ALA A 7 -5.27 2.33 10.26
N THR A 8 -6.17 3.12 9.67
CA THR A 8 -7.52 2.66 9.28
C THR A 8 -7.63 2.29 7.80
N GLY A 9 -6.56 2.45 7.01
CA GLY A 9 -6.46 1.88 5.67
C GLY A 9 -6.14 0.39 5.74
N ASP A 10 -6.34 -0.33 4.63
CA ASP A 10 -6.23 -1.80 4.61
C ASP A 10 -4.87 -2.33 5.14
N LEU A 11 -3.75 -1.83 4.62
CA LEU A 11 -2.42 -2.22 5.11
C LEU A 11 -2.18 -1.77 6.57
N GLY A 12 -2.49 -0.50 6.90
CA GLY A 12 -2.28 0.03 8.25
C GLY A 12 -3.08 -0.73 9.31
N HIS A 13 -4.30 -1.13 8.98
CA HIS A 13 -5.17 -1.92 9.84
C HIS A 13 -4.56 -3.30 10.12
N ARG A 14 -4.09 -4.00 9.09
CA ARG A 14 -3.41 -5.30 9.22
C ARG A 14 -2.13 -5.19 10.06
N ILE A 15 -1.36 -4.12 9.90
CA ILE A 15 -0.17 -3.84 10.72
C ILE A 15 -0.53 -3.64 12.19
N VAL A 16 -1.52 -2.79 12.50
CA VAL A 16 -1.94 -2.56 13.89
C VAL A 16 -2.48 -3.85 14.51
N LYS A 17 -3.32 -4.59 13.78
CA LYS A 17 -3.85 -5.89 14.22
C LYS A 17 -2.72 -6.84 14.58
N ARG A 18 -1.75 -7.06 13.68
CA ARG A 18 -0.63 -7.99 13.91
C ARG A 18 0.28 -7.54 15.05
N LEU A 19 0.58 -6.24 15.16
CA LEU A 19 1.33 -5.71 16.31
C LEU A 19 0.63 -6.00 17.64
N ARG A 20 -0.71 -5.93 17.70
CA ARG A 20 -1.47 -6.25 18.91
C ARG A 20 -1.52 -7.75 19.19
N GLU A 21 -1.64 -8.59 18.16
CA GLU A 21 -1.56 -10.06 18.28
C GLU A 21 -0.19 -10.52 18.80
N GLU A 22 0.88 -9.79 18.46
CA GLU A 22 2.24 -10.00 18.98
C GLU A 22 2.50 -9.25 20.31
N GLU A 23 1.47 -8.72 20.95
CA GLU A 23 1.52 -7.94 22.20
C GLU A 23 2.44 -6.69 22.16
N LYS A 24 2.82 -6.24 20.95
CA LYS A 24 3.66 -5.05 20.76
C LYS A 24 2.82 -3.77 20.96
N PRO A 25 3.32 -2.78 21.72
CA PRO A 25 2.62 -1.52 21.92
C PRO A 25 2.62 -0.69 20.63
N VAL A 26 1.43 -0.26 20.21
CA VAL A 26 1.23 0.53 18.98
C VAL A 26 0.31 1.72 19.24
N ARG A 27 0.70 2.87 18.70
CA ARG A 27 -0.11 4.07 18.55
C ARG A 27 -0.67 4.09 17.13
N ALA A 28 -1.99 4.06 16.99
CA ALA A 28 -2.67 4.22 15.72
C ALA A 28 -3.01 5.70 15.52
N PHE A 29 -2.38 6.35 14.53
CA PHE A 29 -2.76 7.71 14.12
C PHE A 29 -3.98 7.62 13.22
N VAL A 30 -5.08 8.20 13.66
CA VAL A 30 -6.37 8.16 12.96
C VAL A 30 -6.96 9.55 12.84
N ARG A 31 -7.82 9.75 11.83
CA ARG A 31 -8.63 10.98 11.75
C ARG A 31 -9.89 10.82 12.59
N LEU A 32 -10.44 11.93 13.07
CA LEU A 32 -11.69 11.94 13.84
C LEU A 32 -12.86 11.27 13.10
N THR A 33 -12.89 11.38 11.77
CA THR A 33 -13.92 10.80 10.90
C THR A 33 -13.69 9.33 10.57
N SER A 34 -12.58 8.73 11.01
CA SER A 34 -12.24 7.34 10.67
C SER A 34 -12.98 6.36 11.57
N ARG A 35 -13.26 5.16 11.06
CA ARG A 35 -13.77 4.05 11.88
C ARG A 35 -12.61 3.29 12.49
N TYR A 36 -12.31 3.55 13.77
CA TYR A 36 -11.16 2.96 14.48
C TYR A 36 -11.53 2.14 15.73
N ALA A 37 -12.82 1.92 15.99
CA ALA A 37 -13.29 1.17 17.17
C ALA A 37 -12.68 -0.24 17.27
N GLU A 38 -12.48 -0.93 16.14
CA GLU A 38 -11.82 -2.23 16.15
C GLU A 38 -10.35 -2.14 16.61
N LEU A 39 -9.62 -1.11 16.18
CA LEU A 39 -8.22 -0.91 16.58
C LEU A 39 -8.14 -0.67 18.09
N GLU A 40 -9.05 0.14 18.62
CA GLU A 40 -9.16 0.42 20.06
C GLU A 40 -9.51 -0.84 20.86
N ASN A 41 -10.48 -1.64 20.40
CA ASN A 41 -10.87 -2.90 21.03
C ASN A 41 -9.73 -3.94 21.05
N ARG A 42 -8.79 -3.86 20.11
CA ARG A 42 -7.56 -4.68 20.10
C ARG A 42 -6.45 -4.14 21.01
N GLY A 43 -6.71 -3.05 21.72
CA GLY A 43 -5.77 -2.42 22.65
C GLY A 43 -4.72 -1.53 21.99
N ALA A 44 -4.96 -1.03 20.77
CA ALA A 44 -4.11 0.01 20.20
C ALA A 44 -4.34 1.35 20.92
N GLN A 45 -3.27 2.10 21.18
CA GLN A 45 -3.41 3.48 21.65
C GLN A 45 -3.89 4.35 20.49
N ILE A 46 -5.11 4.87 20.56
CA ILE A 46 -5.63 5.74 19.52
C ILE A 46 -5.08 7.16 19.70
N PHE A 47 -4.47 7.70 18.65
CA PHE A 47 -4.13 9.11 18.56
C PHE A 47 -4.98 9.75 17.46
N VAL A 48 -5.98 10.52 17.86
CA VAL A 48 -6.83 11.27 16.93
C VAL A 48 -6.13 12.57 16.58
N GLY A 49 -5.86 12.79 15.30
CA GLY A 49 -5.20 14.00 14.80
C GLY A 49 -5.35 14.19 13.31
N ASP A 50 -4.70 15.22 12.79
CA ASP A 50 -4.64 15.52 11.36
C ASP A 50 -3.18 15.53 10.86
N LEU A 51 -2.88 14.70 9.87
CA LEU A 51 -1.55 14.65 9.25
C LEU A 51 -1.24 15.90 8.41
N LEU A 52 -2.20 16.80 8.20
CA LEU A 52 -1.96 18.11 7.62
C LEU A 52 -1.57 19.16 8.67
N LYS A 53 -1.51 18.78 9.95
CA LYS A 53 -1.13 19.65 11.06
C LYS A 53 0.15 19.15 11.71
N GLU A 54 1.25 19.87 11.47
CA GLU A 54 2.56 19.55 12.03
C GLU A 54 2.53 19.30 13.55
N ARG A 55 1.78 20.11 14.30
CA ARG A 55 1.62 19.95 15.76
C ARG A 55 1.07 18.58 16.16
N ASP A 56 0.13 18.03 15.38
CA ASP A 56 -0.46 16.72 15.68
C ASP A 56 0.55 15.60 15.38
N ILE A 57 1.32 15.74 14.28
CA ILE A 57 2.41 14.83 13.93
C ILE A 57 3.48 14.81 15.03
N GLN A 58 3.93 15.99 15.48
CA GLN A 58 4.93 16.12 16.54
C GLN A 58 4.48 15.44 17.84
N LYS A 59 3.22 15.69 18.27
CA LYS A 59 2.64 15.03 19.44
C LYS A 59 2.55 13.52 19.26
N ALA A 60 2.16 13.06 18.07
CA ALA A 60 2.06 11.63 17.79
C ALA A 60 3.41 10.91 17.85
N CYS A 61 4.52 11.60 17.59
CA CYS A 61 5.88 11.03 17.64
C CYS A 61 6.47 10.96 19.07
N GLN A 62 5.85 11.59 20.07
CA GLN A 62 6.38 11.58 21.45
C GLN A 62 6.39 10.17 22.06
N GLY A 63 7.56 9.72 22.51
CA GLY A 63 7.76 8.39 23.10
C GLY A 63 7.68 7.24 22.09
N ILE A 64 7.75 7.54 20.79
CA ILE A 64 7.72 6.54 19.72
C ILE A 64 9.15 6.06 19.42
N ARG A 65 9.27 4.74 19.28
CA ARG A 65 10.52 4.07 18.94
C ARG A 65 10.63 3.79 17.44
N TYR A 66 9.50 3.40 16.83
CA TYR A 66 9.43 3.02 15.43
C TYR A 66 8.24 3.66 14.75
N VAL A 67 8.40 4.16 13.53
CA VAL A 67 7.32 4.71 12.71
C VAL A 67 7.10 3.81 11.51
N ILE A 68 5.84 3.48 11.22
CA ILE A 68 5.43 2.84 9.96
C ILE A 68 4.44 3.77 9.26
N SER A 69 4.86 4.33 8.13
CA SER A 69 4.04 5.24 7.34
C SER A 69 3.32 4.50 6.21
N THR A 70 2.00 4.33 6.35
CA THR A 70 1.14 3.72 5.32
C THR A 70 0.08 4.68 4.78
N HIS A 71 0.08 5.94 5.23
CA HIS A 71 -0.86 6.94 4.74
C HIS A 71 -0.53 7.37 3.31
N GLY A 72 -1.57 7.83 2.61
CA GLY A 72 -1.47 8.39 1.27
C GLY A 72 -2.82 8.97 0.85
N ALA A 73 -2.85 9.73 -0.23
CA ALA A 73 -4.09 10.25 -0.77
C ALA A 73 -4.97 9.09 -1.27
N ASN A 74 -6.24 9.09 -0.87
CA ASN A 74 -7.26 8.21 -1.42
C ASN A 74 -8.56 8.99 -1.65
N GLU A 75 -9.38 8.50 -2.58
CA GLU A 75 -10.62 9.18 -3.01
C GLU A 75 -11.61 9.42 -1.87
N SER A 76 -11.50 8.65 -0.77
CA SER A 76 -12.45 8.63 0.35
C SER A 76 -11.94 9.32 1.63
N GLY A 77 -10.69 9.80 1.68
CA GLY A 77 -10.04 10.28 2.91
C GLY A 77 -9.64 11.75 2.91
N GLY A 78 -9.69 12.45 1.77
CA GLY A 78 -9.22 13.84 1.67
C GLY A 78 -7.69 13.97 1.66
N GLY A 79 -7.22 15.06 1.06
CA GLY A 79 -5.80 15.33 0.77
C GLY A 79 -5.37 14.91 -0.64
N THR A 80 -4.23 15.42 -1.09
CA THR A 80 -3.69 15.22 -2.45
C THR A 80 -2.33 14.53 -2.40
N ALA A 81 -1.79 14.14 -3.56
CA ALA A 81 -0.42 13.64 -3.63
C ALA A 81 0.60 14.65 -3.07
N GLU A 82 0.35 15.96 -3.20
CA GLU A 82 1.22 17.00 -2.67
C GLU A 82 1.08 17.14 -1.14
N THR A 83 -0.15 17.23 -0.63
CA THR A 83 -0.37 17.52 0.80
C THR A 83 -0.19 16.29 1.68
N LEU A 84 -0.61 15.11 1.20
CA LEU A 84 -0.64 13.89 2.01
C LEU A 84 0.44 12.88 1.62
N ASP A 85 0.65 12.59 0.33
CA ASP A 85 1.72 11.66 -0.05
C ASP A 85 3.12 12.29 0.10
N TYR A 86 3.27 13.59 -0.15
CA TYR A 86 4.54 14.31 -0.01
C TYR A 86 4.65 15.04 1.33
N ARG A 87 3.96 16.18 1.51
CA ARG A 87 4.20 17.10 2.63
C ARG A 87 4.04 16.43 4.00
N ALA A 88 2.94 15.74 4.25
CA ALA A 88 2.71 15.06 5.53
C ALA A 88 3.77 13.99 5.85
N ASN A 89 4.33 13.31 4.84
CA ASN A 89 5.42 12.36 5.05
C ASN A 89 6.75 13.07 5.37
N ILE A 90 7.04 14.21 4.74
CA ILE A 90 8.22 15.03 5.07
C ILE A 90 8.14 15.48 6.54
N ASP A 91 7.00 16.05 6.94
CA ASP A 91 6.78 16.53 8.30
C ASP A 91 6.86 15.38 9.33
N LEU A 92 6.36 14.18 8.96
CA LEU A 92 6.48 12.97 9.78
C LEU A 92 7.93 12.49 9.93
N ILE A 93 8.75 12.58 8.87
CA ILE A 93 10.18 12.25 8.92
C ILE A 93 10.91 13.23 9.84
N ASP A 94 10.64 14.53 9.72
CA ASP A 94 11.26 15.55 10.57
C ASP A 94 10.88 15.39 12.04
N ALA A 95 9.60 15.14 12.32
CA ALA A 95 9.11 14.87 13.68
C ALA A 95 9.70 13.58 14.27
N ALA A 96 9.82 12.53 13.46
CA ALA A 96 10.43 11.27 13.86
C ALA A 96 11.91 11.46 14.24
N LYS A 97 12.66 12.21 13.41
CA LYS A 97 14.05 12.59 13.68
C LYS A 97 14.19 13.41 14.96
N ALA A 98 13.37 14.45 15.12
CA ALA A 98 13.40 15.29 16.32
C ALA A 98 13.03 14.52 17.60
N SER A 99 12.20 13.48 17.50
CA SER A 99 11.77 12.65 18.63
C SER A 99 12.72 11.48 18.92
N GLY A 100 13.80 11.31 18.15
CA GLY A 100 14.75 10.21 18.34
C GLY A 100 14.21 8.83 17.96
N VAL A 101 13.30 8.76 16.97
CA VAL A 101 12.82 7.48 16.42
C VAL A 101 14.00 6.65 15.93
N GLU A 102 14.04 5.38 16.35
CA GLU A 102 15.15 4.47 16.05
C GLU A 102 15.09 3.90 14.64
N HIS A 103 13.89 3.75 14.06
CA HIS A 103 13.69 3.21 12.71
C HIS A 103 12.39 3.72 12.06
N PHE A 104 12.48 4.11 10.80
CA PHE A 104 11.35 4.61 10.00
C PHE A 104 11.06 3.70 8.81
N VAL A 105 9.87 3.12 8.75
CA VAL A 105 9.41 2.28 7.64
C VAL A 105 8.46 3.09 6.77
N PHE A 106 8.77 3.21 5.48
CA PHE A 106 7.96 3.95 4.52
C PHE A 106 7.39 3.01 3.45
N ILE A 107 6.06 3.01 3.29
CA ILE A 107 5.38 2.30 2.21
C ILE A 107 5.32 3.20 0.97
N SER A 108 6.20 2.91 0.03
CA SER A 108 6.31 3.57 -1.26
C SER A 108 5.42 2.87 -2.33
N VAL A 109 5.84 2.88 -3.59
CA VAL A 109 5.23 2.16 -4.71
C VAL A 109 6.30 1.64 -5.66
N LEU A 110 6.15 0.44 -6.20
CA LEU A 110 7.07 -0.11 -7.19
C LEU A 110 7.08 0.76 -8.45
N GLY A 111 8.28 1.09 -8.94
CA GLY A 111 8.45 1.95 -10.11
C GLY A 111 8.32 3.45 -9.82
N SER A 112 8.33 3.88 -8.56
CA SER A 112 8.41 5.30 -8.15
C SER A 112 9.60 6.03 -8.80
N ASP A 113 10.65 5.32 -9.15
CA ASP A 113 11.89 5.79 -9.78
C ASP A 113 11.88 5.82 -11.31
N ARG A 114 10.79 5.37 -11.97
CA ARG A 114 10.72 5.28 -13.44
C ARG A 114 10.34 6.60 -14.13
N GLY A 115 10.10 7.66 -13.38
CA GLY A 115 9.92 9.01 -13.93
C GLY A 115 8.60 9.26 -14.68
N TYR A 116 7.52 8.56 -14.31
CA TYR A 116 6.20 8.75 -14.95
C TYR A 116 5.70 10.19 -14.83
N GLU A 117 5.47 10.86 -15.97
CA GLU A 117 5.08 12.27 -16.00
C GLU A 117 3.69 12.52 -15.40
N ASP A 118 2.75 11.63 -15.67
CA ASP A 118 1.32 11.80 -15.36
C ASP A 118 0.88 11.02 -14.10
N ALA A 119 1.81 10.82 -13.17
CA ALA A 119 1.61 10.07 -11.92
C ALA A 119 2.10 10.86 -10.69
N PRO A 120 1.33 11.86 -10.20
CA PRO A 120 1.74 12.72 -9.09
C PRO A 120 2.04 11.94 -7.80
N THR A 121 1.32 10.85 -7.52
CA THR A 121 1.60 9.98 -6.38
C THR A 121 2.98 9.32 -6.47
N PHE A 122 3.41 8.89 -7.67
CA PHE A 122 4.73 8.29 -7.87
C PHE A 122 5.84 9.33 -7.64
N LYS A 123 5.65 10.55 -8.16
CA LYS A 123 6.57 11.67 -7.95
C LYS A 123 6.69 12.03 -6.46
N ALA A 124 5.55 12.13 -5.77
CA ALA A 124 5.50 12.40 -4.33
C ALA A 124 6.24 11.33 -3.53
N LYS A 125 5.91 10.04 -3.74
CA LYS A 125 6.58 8.94 -3.03
C LYS A 125 8.07 8.88 -3.33
N ARG A 126 8.50 9.13 -4.58
CA ARG A 126 9.92 9.22 -4.93
C ARG A 126 10.65 10.36 -4.22
N ALA A 127 10.00 11.52 -4.09
CA ALA A 127 10.56 12.65 -3.35
C ALA A 127 10.71 12.34 -1.85
N VAL A 128 9.73 11.65 -1.25
CA VAL A 128 9.80 11.19 0.14
C VAL A 128 10.90 10.16 0.34
N GLU A 129 11.06 9.20 -0.58
CA GLU A 129 12.17 8.24 -0.53
C GLU A 129 13.51 8.98 -0.46
N ASN A 130 13.77 9.89 -1.39
CA ASN A 130 15.02 10.65 -1.42
C ASN A 130 15.23 11.46 -0.14
N TYR A 131 14.17 12.07 0.40
CA TYR A 131 14.25 12.84 1.64
C TYR A 131 14.55 11.95 2.86
N LEU A 132 13.87 10.81 2.98
CA LEU A 132 14.10 9.83 4.04
C LEU A 132 15.53 9.29 3.99
N GLN A 133 16.04 8.97 2.80
CA GLN A 133 17.41 8.53 2.59
C GLN A 133 18.45 9.57 3.05
N ALA A 134 18.15 10.87 2.87
CA ALA A 134 19.01 11.97 3.29
C ALA A 134 18.80 12.40 4.76
N SER A 135 17.77 11.90 5.44
CA SER A 135 17.37 12.38 6.77
C SER A 135 18.36 12.04 7.89
N GLY A 136 19.13 10.96 7.73
CA GLY A 136 20.01 10.39 8.75
C GLY A 136 19.30 9.42 9.72
N LEU A 137 18.00 9.16 9.54
CA LEU A 137 17.29 8.08 10.24
C LEU A 137 17.70 6.71 9.69
N ASN A 138 17.68 5.68 10.53
CA ASN A 138 17.60 4.32 10.03
C ASN A 138 16.24 4.13 9.35
N TYR A 139 16.23 3.58 8.14
CA TYR A 139 14.99 3.39 7.41
C TYR A 139 14.86 2.05 6.71
N THR A 140 13.63 1.68 6.41
CA THR A 140 13.30 0.67 5.39
C THR A 140 12.24 1.24 4.47
N ILE A 141 12.51 1.27 3.17
CA ILE A 141 11.53 1.66 2.16
C ILE A 141 11.01 0.39 1.48
N LEU A 142 9.69 0.19 1.51
CA LEU A 142 9.04 -0.94 0.87
C LEU A 142 8.27 -0.43 -0.34
N ARG A 143 8.57 -0.97 -1.53
CA ARG A 143 7.93 -0.63 -2.80
C ARG A 143 7.03 -1.77 -3.25
N PRO A 144 5.77 -1.82 -2.77
CA PRO A 144 4.83 -2.84 -3.19
C PRO A 144 4.47 -2.71 -4.68
N SER A 145 4.36 -3.85 -5.35
CA SER A 145 3.92 -4.03 -6.74
C SER A 145 2.40 -3.93 -6.93
N GLY A 146 1.62 -4.04 -5.86
CA GLY A 146 0.15 -4.03 -5.86
C GLY A 146 -0.40 -4.94 -4.77
N PHE A 147 -1.53 -4.57 -4.15
CA PHE A 147 -2.08 -5.30 -3.01
C PHE A 147 -3.09 -6.37 -3.44
N ALA A 148 -2.93 -7.58 -2.92
CA ALA A 148 -3.90 -8.67 -3.12
C ALA A 148 -5.28 -8.33 -2.55
N SER A 149 -5.34 -7.55 -1.48
CA SER A 149 -6.60 -7.04 -0.91
C SER A 149 -7.43 -6.22 -1.89
N ASN A 150 -6.82 -5.55 -2.88
CA ASN A 150 -7.57 -4.83 -3.93
C ASN A 150 -8.38 -5.77 -4.83
N LEU A 151 -8.01 -7.06 -4.88
CA LEU A 151 -8.73 -8.08 -5.65
C LEU A 151 -9.86 -8.74 -4.85
N VAL A 152 -9.91 -8.58 -3.52
CA VAL A 152 -10.95 -9.19 -2.67
C VAL A 152 -12.37 -8.75 -3.07
N PRO A 153 -12.68 -7.44 -3.22
CA PRO A 153 -14.02 -7.03 -3.65
C PRO A 153 -14.37 -7.51 -5.07
N LEU A 154 -13.37 -7.67 -5.94
CA LEU A 154 -13.56 -8.21 -7.28
C LEU A 154 -13.84 -9.71 -7.25
N ALA A 155 -13.14 -10.45 -6.38
CA ALA A 155 -13.36 -11.88 -6.13
C ALA A 155 -14.73 -12.13 -5.51
N GLU A 156 -15.18 -11.32 -4.55
CA GLU A 156 -16.53 -11.41 -3.96
C GLU A 156 -17.62 -11.21 -5.01
N ARG A 157 -17.49 -10.18 -5.85
CA ARG A 157 -18.43 -9.94 -6.96
C ARG A 157 -18.41 -11.05 -7.99
N PHE A 158 -17.21 -11.56 -8.31
CA PHE A 158 -17.05 -12.69 -9.21
C PHE A 158 -17.74 -13.94 -8.66
N LYS A 159 -17.51 -14.29 -7.39
CA LYS A 159 -18.16 -15.42 -6.71
C LYS A 159 -19.68 -15.35 -6.78
N GLN A 160 -20.27 -14.15 -6.78
CA GLN A 160 -21.72 -13.95 -6.84
C GLN A 160 -22.29 -13.97 -8.27
N SER A 161 -21.52 -13.56 -9.28
CA SER A 161 -22.07 -13.24 -10.62
C SER A 161 -21.34 -13.89 -11.79
N GLY A 162 -20.13 -14.40 -11.60
CA GLY A 162 -19.22 -14.85 -12.65
C GLY A 162 -18.61 -13.73 -13.47
N ILE A 163 -18.94 -12.47 -13.18
CA ILE A 163 -18.46 -11.30 -13.94
C ILE A 163 -17.10 -10.87 -13.40
N TYR A 164 -16.12 -10.78 -14.29
CA TYR A 164 -14.81 -10.19 -14.00
C TYR A 164 -14.62 -8.92 -14.82
N PHE A 165 -14.50 -7.78 -14.14
CA PHE A 165 -14.23 -6.49 -14.77
C PHE A 165 -12.74 -6.19 -14.76
N THR A 166 -12.20 -5.83 -15.93
CA THR A 166 -10.81 -5.40 -16.11
C THR A 166 -10.73 -4.30 -17.16
N ILE A 167 -9.57 -3.65 -17.32
CA ILE A 167 -9.41 -2.56 -18.28
C ILE A 167 -8.06 -2.71 -18.99
N GLY A 168 -8.01 -2.51 -20.30
CA GLY A 168 -6.77 -2.36 -21.06
C GLY A 168 -6.11 -3.68 -21.51
N ASP A 169 -4.79 -3.66 -21.66
CA ASP A 169 -4.03 -4.79 -22.20
C ASP A 169 -3.93 -5.94 -21.18
N LEU A 170 -4.46 -7.11 -21.55
CA LEU A 170 -4.49 -8.31 -20.73
C LEU A 170 -3.11 -8.96 -20.53
N ARG A 171 -2.11 -8.59 -21.35
CA ARG A 171 -0.75 -9.12 -21.28
C ARG A 171 0.12 -8.37 -20.26
N ILE A 172 -0.35 -7.26 -19.70
CA ILE A 172 0.39 -6.54 -18.67
C ILE A 172 0.61 -7.44 -17.45
N ARG A 173 1.89 -7.57 -17.06
CA ARG A 173 2.31 -8.40 -15.94
C ARG A 173 2.40 -7.63 -14.64
N SER A 174 2.04 -8.31 -13.56
CA SER A 174 2.18 -7.81 -12.19
C SER A 174 2.53 -8.94 -11.22
N SER A 175 3.24 -8.64 -10.14
CA SER A 175 3.49 -9.61 -9.06
C SER A 175 2.77 -9.22 -7.79
N ILE A 176 1.47 -9.46 -7.69
CA ILE A 176 0.60 -8.92 -6.62
C ILE A 176 1.01 -9.50 -5.26
N VAL A 177 1.30 -8.64 -4.27
CA VAL A 177 1.74 -9.08 -2.94
C VAL A 177 0.56 -9.31 -2.00
N SER A 178 0.64 -10.37 -1.18
CA SER A 178 -0.22 -10.54 -0.01
C SER A 178 -0.07 -9.33 0.92
N THR A 179 -1.18 -8.67 1.24
CA THR A 179 -1.12 -7.49 2.10
C THR A 179 -0.68 -7.86 3.52
N ASP A 180 -0.93 -9.09 3.98
CA ASP A 180 -0.45 -9.59 5.27
C ASP A 180 1.05 -9.85 5.28
N ASP A 181 1.61 -10.36 4.18
CA ASP A 181 3.06 -10.47 4.03
C ASP A 181 3.74 -9.11 4.05
N LEU A 182 3.18 -8.13 3.34
CA LEU A 182 3.69 -6.76 3.37
C LEU A 182 3.60 -6.17 4.78
N ALA A 183 2.51 -6.42 5.52
CA ALA A 183 2.38 -6.00 6.91
C ALA A 183 3.45 -6.66 7.80
N ARG A 184 3.72 -7.96 7.60
CA ARG A 184 4.78 -8.70 8.30
C ARG A 184 6.16 -8.10 8.04
N ILE A 185 6.50 -7.91 6.76
CA ILE A 185 7.75 -7.29 6.32
C ILE A 185 7.92 -5.91 6.96
N ALA A 186 6.88 -5.08 6.95
CA ALA A 186 6.92 -3.74 7.55
C ALA A 186 7.23 -3.79 9.05
N ILE A 187 6.58 -4.68 9.80
CA ILE A 187 6.78 -4.85 11.25
C ILE A 187 8.20 -5.39 11.54
N ASP A 188 8.61 -6.43 10.85
CA ASP A 188 9.86 -7.15 11.14
C ASP A 188 11.10 -6.33 10.71
N SER A 189 10.93 -5.44 9.73
CA SER A 189 12.02 -4.62 9.20
C SER A 189 12.72 -3.73 10.23
N VAL A 190 12.05 -3.37 11.33
CA VAL A 190 12.65 -2.52 12.38
C VAL A 190 13.64 -3.30 13.27
N ALA A 191 13.60 -4.63 13.22
CA ALA A 191 14.45 -5.51 14.03
C ALA A 191 15.53 -6.23 13.21
N ILE A 192 15.41 -6.25 11.88
CA ILE A 192 16.34 -6.94 10.98
C ILE A 192 17.43 -5.97 10.51
N GLU A 193 18.68 -6.22 10.91
CA GLU A 193 19.81 -5.36 10.52
C GLU A 193 19.98 -5.28 9.00
N ALA A 194 19.76 -6.40 8.28
CA ALA A 194 19.81 -6.43 6.83
C ALA A 194 18.71 -5.59 6.13
N ALA A 195 17.70 -5.11 6.87
CA ALA A 195 16.68 -4.21 6.36
C ALA A 195 17.01 -2.73 6.62
N ARG A 196 18.03 -2.42 7.43
CA ARG A 196 18.45 -1.05 7.73
C ARG A 196 19.03 -0.36 6.50
N ASN A 197 18.53 0.85 6.23
CA ASN A 197 18.90 1.71 5.11
C ASN A 197 18.74 1.01 3.75
N GLN A 198 17.71 0.15 3.64
CA GLN A 198 17.41 -0.59 2.43
C GLN A 198 16.12 -0.13 1.76
N ILE A 199 16.07 -0.36 0.46
CA ILE A 199 14.87 -0.24 -0.37
C ILE A 199 14.59 -1.64 -0.93
N PHE A 200 13.38 -2.15 -0.70
CA PHE A 200 12.93 -3.44 -1.22
C PHE A 200 11.81 -3.24 -2.23
N ALA A 201 11.95 -3.85 -3.41
CA ALA A 201 10.79 -4.19 -4.24
C ALA A 201 10.03 -5.32 -3.54
N VAL A 202 8.72 -5.17 -3.39
CA VAL A 202 7.89 -6.13 -2.63
C VAL A 202 6.75 -6.62 -3.51
N GLY A 203 6.84 -7.88 -3.92
CA GLY A 203 5.86 -8.52 -4.79
C GLY A 203 5.46 -9.88 -4.25
N GLY A 204 4.36 -10.43 -4.79
CA GLY A 204 4.05 -11.85 -4.62
C GLY A 204 5.07 -12.73 -5.36
N PRO A 205 5.07 -14.04 -5.07
CA PRO A 205 6.01 -14.99 -5.67
C PRO A 205 5.76 -15.22 -7.17
N GLU A 206 4.60 -14.82 -7.68
CA GLU A 206 4.14 -15.11 -9.04
C GLU A 206 4.09 -13.84 -9.89
N VAL A 207 4.60 -13.92 -11.12
CA VAL A 207 4.39 -12.91 -12.15
C VAL A 207 3.16 -13.31 -12.96
N ILE A 208 2.08 -12.54 -12.83
CA ILE A 208 0.77 -12.87 -13.37
C ILE A 208 0.40 -11.84 -14.44
N GLU A 209 0.06 -12.32 -15.64
CA GLU A 209 -0.60 -11.49 -16.66
C GLU A 209 -2.02 -11.16 -16.23
N ARG A 210 -2.46 -9.92 -16.45
CA ARG A 210 -3.81 -9.44 -16.10
C ARG A 210 -4.93 -10.37 -16.58
N GLY A 211 -4.79 -10.95 -17.78
CA GLY A 211 -5.76 -11.89 -18.35
C GLY A 211 -5.82 -13.26 -17.67
N ASN A 212 -4.86 -13.60 -16.80
CA ASN A 212 -4.84 -14.85 -16.05
C ASN A 212 -5.47 -14.74 -14.65
N ILE A 213 -5.67 -13.53 -14.11
CA ILE A 213 -6.38 -13.32 -12.83
C ILE A 213 -7.80 -13.92 -12.85
N PRO A 214 -8.66 -13.71 -13.88
CA PRO A 214 -9.98 -14.35 -13.89
C PRO A 214 -9.92 -15.88 -13.94
N LYS A 215 -8.84 -16.48 -14.47
CA LYS A 215 -8.64 -17.94 -14.47
C LYS A 215 -8.30 -18.46 -13.07
N ILE A 216 -7.58 -17.67 -12.26
CA ILE A 216 -7.37 -17.99 -10.85
C ILE A 216 -8.71 -18.00 -10.12
N PHE A 217 -9.57 -17.01 -10.37
CA PHE A 217 -10.92 -16.99 -9.79
C PHE A 217 -11.79 -18.16 -10.25
N GLU A 218 -11.73 -18.50 -11.54
CA GLU A 218 -12.38 -19.69 -12.09
C GLU A 218 -11.97 -20.96 -11.35
N GLN A 219 -10.67 -21.16 -11.10
CA GLN A 219 -10.14 -22.30 -10.35
C GLN A 219 -10.53 -22.30 -8.86
N ILE A 220 -10.67 -21.12 -8.25
CA ILE A 220 -11.07 -21.01 -6.84
C ILE A 220 -12.56 -21.28 -6.66
N PHE A 221 -13.40 -20.69 -7.52
CA PHE A 221 -14.86 -20.69 -7.36
C PHE A 221 -15.58 -21.70 -8.25
N ASN A 222 -14.86 -22.44 -9.10
CA ASN A 222 -15.39 -23.41 -10.05
C ASN A 222 -16.50 -22.80 -10.95
N GLN A 223 -16.22 -21.61 -11.49
CA GLN A 223 -17.16 -20.83 -12.28
C GLN A 223 -16.45 -20.12 -13.43
N GLU A 224 -16.92 -20.34 -14.67
CA GLU A 224 -16.32 -19.73 -15.87
C GLU A 224 -16.48 -18.19 -15.87
N PRO A 225 -15.43 -17.43 -16.24
CA PRO A 225 -15.45 -15.98 -16.14
C PRO A 225 -16.08 -15.30 -17.35
N ILE A 226 -17.08 -14.45 -17.11
CA ILE A 226 -17.56 -13.46 -18.09
C ILE A 226 -16.68 -12.21 -17.96
N VAL A 227 -15.69 -12.07 -18.85
CA VAL A 227 -14.72 -10.97 -18.81
C VAL A 227 -15.24 -9.74 -19.54
N ILE A 228 -15.41 -8.64 -18.79
CA ILE A 228 -15.71 -7.31 -19.34
C ILE A 228 -14.42 -6.50 -19.35
N ASN A 229 -13.90 -6.21 -20.55
CA ASN A 229 -12.63 -5.49 -20.74
C ASN A 229 -12.77 -4.29 -21.71
N PRO A 230 -13.24 -3.11 -21.25
CA PRO A 230 -13.15 -1.89 -22.03
C PRO A 230 -11.68 -1.51 -22.37
N PRO A 231 -11.46 -0.84 -23.52
CA PRO A 231 -10.14 -0.34 -23.87
C PRO A 231 -9.67 0.74 -22.89
N ILE A 232 -8.36 0.89 -22.74
CA ILE A 232 -7.76 1.87 -21.81
C ILE A 232 -8.19 3.31 -22.10
N GLY A 233 -8.50 3.64 -23.37
CA GLY A 233 -9.00 4.95 -23.77
C GLY A 233 -10.34 5.34 -23.13
N ALA A 234 -11.10 4.39 -22.58
CA ALA A 234 -12.28 4.69 -21.77
C ALA A 234 -11.92 5.49 -20.50
N VAL A 235 -10.76 5.20 -19.89
CA VAL A 235 -10.24 5.94 -18.74
C VAL A 235 -9.88 7.38 -19.14
N ASP A 236 -9.28 7.54 -20.32
CA ASP A 236 -8.92 8.86 -20.87
C ASP A 236 -10.17 9.74 -21.12
N GLY A 237 -11.25 9.13 -21.63
CA GLY A 237 -12.55 9.78 -21.80
C GLY A 237 -13.14 10.26 -20.48
N ILE A 238 -13.22 9.38 -19.47
CA ILE A 238 -13.72 9.74 -18.13
C ILE A 238 -12.87 10.84 -17.51
N ARG A 239 -11.54 10.73 -17.60
CA ARG A 239 -10.59 11.72 -17.07
C ARG A 239 -10.78 13.09 -17.69
N THR A 240 -11.05 13.15 -18.98
CA THR A 240 -11.30 14.42 -19.69
C THR A 240 -12.56 15.10 -19.16
N VAL A 241 -13.65 14.36 -19.04
CA VAL A 241 -14.94 14.88 -18.55
C VAL A 241 -14.84 15.32 -17.09
N VAL A 242 -14.33 14.45 -16.21
CA VAL A 242 -14.19 14.75 -14.78
C VAL A 242 -13.22 15.91 -14.54
N GLY A 243 -12.18 16.02 -15.38
CA GLY A 243 -11.16 17.06 -15.26
C GLY A 243 -11.66 18.48 -15.50
N PHE A 244 -12.86 18.67 -16.08
CA PHE A 244 -13.48 20.00 -16.15
C PHE A 244 -14.05 20.48 -14.82
N PHE A 245 -14.37 19.57 -13.89
CA PHE A 245 -15.05 19.88 -12.64
C PHE A 245 -14.22 19.52 -11.40
N ASN A 246 -13.21 18.66 -11.54
CA ASN A 246 -12.39 18.21 -10.42
C ASN A 246 -10.94 17.90 -10.87
N SER A 247 -10.01 18.80 -10.53
CA SER A 247 -8.58 18.66 -10.83
C SER A 247 -7.89 17.54 -10.05
N GLU A 248 -8.33 17.26 -8.82
CA GLU A 248 -7.80 16.18 -7.99
C GLU A 248 -8.16 14.81 -8.58
N ALA A 249 -9.43 14.63 -8.99
CA ALA A 249 -9.87 13.42 -9.66
C ALA A 249 -9.17 13.24 -11.02
N LYS A 250 -8.89 14.33 -11.75
CA LYS A 250 -8.06 14.27 -12.98
C LYS A 250 -6.66 13.74 -12.70
N GLN A 251 -6.04 14.14 -11.59
CA GLN A 251 -4.72 13.68 -11.18
C GLN A 251 -4.75 12.21 -10.74
N ALA A 252 -5.72 11.82 -9.92
CA ALA A 252 -5.92 10.44 -9.48
C ALA A 252 -6.12 9.49 -10.68
N LEU A 253 -6.93 9.90 -11.67
CA LEU A 253 -7.13 9.13 -12.90
C LEU A 253 -5.86 9.05 -13.77
N GLY A 254 -4.98 10.05 -13.73
CA GLY A 254 -3.66 9.98 -14.37
C GLY A 254 -2.76 8.90 -13.75
N THR A 255 -2.68 8.87 -12.42
CA THR A 255 -1.99 7.80 -11.68
C THR A 255 -2.62 6.44 -11.97
N PHE A 256 -3.95 6.33 -11.94
CA PHE A 256 -4.66 5.08 -12.22
C PHE A 256 -4.40 4.57 -13.64
N ARG A 257 -4.43 5.46 -14.64
CA ARG A 257 -4.05 5.14 -16.01
C ARG A 257 -2.61 4.64 -16.11
N THR A 258 -1.69 5.25 -15.36
CA THR A 258 -0.28 4.82 -15.29
C THR A 258 -0.17 3.40 -14.73
N LEU A 259 -0.90 3.10 -13.65
CA LEU A 259 -0.97 1.74 -13.09
C LEU A 259 -1.52 0.72 -14.09
N LEU A 260 -2.56 1.10 -14.85
CA LEU A 260 -3.18 0.23 -15.84
C LEU A 260 -2.34 0.00 -17.10
N SER A 261 -1.38 0.87 -17.41
CA SER A 261 -0.64 0.86 -18.67
C SER A 261 0.80 0.34 -18.55
N ASN A 262 1.28 0.07 -17.34
CA ASN A 262 2.67 -0.33 -17.10
C ASN A 262 2.74 -1.63 -16.29
N GLU A 263 3.87 -2.33 -16.42
CA GLU A 263 4.13 -3.57 -15.69
C GLU A 263 4.74 -3.31 -14.31
N PHE A 264 4.20 -3.95 -13.29
CA PHE A 264 4.66 -3.82 -11.90
C PHE A 264 4.88 -5.20 -11.30
N TYR A 265 6.03 -5.80 -11.62
CA TYR A 265 6.45 -7.08 -11.06
C TYR A 265 7.87 -7.02 -10.52
N CYS A 266 8.15 -7.88 -9.55
CA CYS A 266 9.49 -8.13 -9.02
C CYS A 266 10.13 -9.29 -9.78
N THR A 267 11.43 -9.23 -9.97
CA THR A 267 12.25 -10.33 -10.49
C THR A 267 12.37 -11.45 -9.45
N ALA A 268 12.70 -12.67 -9.90
CA ALA A 268 12.93 -13.80 -9.00
C ALA A 268 14.02 -13.49 -7.94
N ALA A 269 15.10 -12.81 -8.34
CA ALA A 269 16.17 -12.41 -7.42
C ALA A 269 15.71 -11.40 -6.35
N GLU A 270 14.80 -10.48 -6.70
CA GLU A 270 14.22 -9.55 -5.72
C GLU A 270 13.34 -10.29 -4.71
N ILE A 271 12.54 -11.26 -5.17
CA ILE A 271 11.71 -12.11 -4.29
C ILE A 271 12.60 -12.98 -3.40
N GLU A 272 13.61 -13.66 -3.94
CA GLU A 272 14.55 -14.49 -3.16
C GLU A 272 15.28 -13.66 -2.10
N ARG A 273 15.72 -12.45 -2.45
CA ARG A 273 16.33 -11.52 -1.50
C ARG A 273 15.35 -11.16 -0.38
N LEU A 274 14.11 -10.84 -0.72
CA LEU A 274 13.08 -10.49 0.27
C LEU A 274 12.79 -11.68 1.20
N GLU A 275 12.55 -12.86 0.65
CA GLU A 275 12.32 -14.11 1.39
C GLU A 275 13.49 -14.45 2.31
N SER A 276 14.73 -14.27 1.83
CA SER A 276 15.94 -14.52 2.61
C SER A 276 16.13 -13.52 3.75
N VAL A 277 15.90 -12.23 3.52
CA VAL A 277 16.08 -11.19 4.55
C VAL A 277 15.06 -11.33 5.66
N PHE A 278 13.80 -11.61 5.31
CA PHE A 278 12.69 -11.70 6.25
C PHE A 278 12.41 -13.13 6.73
N ASN A 279 13.21 -14.12 6.29
CA ASN A 279 13.07 -15.53 6.62
C ASN A 279 11.62 -16.03 6.48
N MET A 280 11.03 -15.76 5.31
CA MET A 280 9.64 -16.09 5.02
C MET A 280 9.48 -16.55 3.58
N ARG A 281 8.38 -17.25 3.31
CA ARG A 281 7.91 -17.48 1.94
C ARG A 281 6.76 -16.53 1.64
N MET A 282 6.78 -15.93 0.46
CA MET A 282 5.71 -15.06 0.00
C MET A 282 4.48 -15.91 -0.33
N GLU A 283 3.32 -15.48 0.14
CA GLU A 283 2.02 -16.08 -0.10
C GLU A 283 1.59 -15.85 -1.57
N THR A 284 1.10 -16.91 -2.20
CA THR A 284 0.58 -16.86 -3.57
C THR A 284 -0.75 -16.10 -3.62
N LEU A 285 -1.08 -15.56 -4.80
CA LEU A 285 -2.36 -14.87 -4.95
C LEU A 285 -3.55 -15.82 -4.76
N ASP A 286 -3.45 -17.06 -5.25
CA ASP A 286 -4.47 -18.09 -5.05
C ASP A 286 -4.71 -18.39 -3.55
N SER A 287 -3.63 -18.60 -2.78
CA SER A 287 -3.73 -18.85 -1.32
C SER A 287 -4.41 -17.69 -0.60
N TYR A 288 -3.99 -16.46 -0.92
CA TYR A 288 -4.57 -15.25 -0.32
C TYR A 288 -6.08 -15.15 -0.59
N ILE A 289 -6.51 -15.31 -1.85
CA ILE A 289 -7.91 -15.18 -2.23
C ILE A 289 -8.77 -16.31 -1.65
N ARG A 290 -8.27 -17.56 -1.60
CA ARG A 290 -9.00 -18.67 -0.95
C ARG A 290 -9.25 -18.42 0.53
N ARG A 291 -8.33 -17.76 1.21
CA ARG A 291 -8.44 -17.45 2.64
C ARG A 291 -9.42 -16.30 2.89
N ASP A 292 -9.31 -15.20 2.14
CA ASP A 292 -10.12 -14.00 2.35
C ASP A 292 -11.51 -14.09 1.69
N VAL A 293 -11.67 -14.89 0.63
CA VAL A 293 -12.94 -15.17 -0.05
C VAL A 293 -13.07 -16.69 -0.23
N PRO A 294 -13.46 -17.43 0.83
CA PRO A 294 -13.52 -18.89 0.77
C PRO A 294 -14.52 -19.37 -0.28
N PRO A 295 -14.26 -20.51 -0.97
CA PRO A 295 -15.24 -21.14 -1.84
C PRO A 295 -16.51 -21.54 -1.05
N ALA A 296 -17.61 -21.79 -1.77
CA ALA A 296 -18.86 -22.24 -1.17
C ALA A 296 -18.75 -23.67 -0.62
#